data_AF-A0A485BJ02-F1
#
_entry.id   AF-A0A485BJ02-F1
#
_cell.length_a   1.000
_cell.length_b   1.000
_cell.length_c   1.000
_cell.angle_alpha   90.00
_cell.angle_beta   90.00
_cell.angle_gamma   90.00
#
_symmetry.space_group_name_H-M   'P 1'
#
loop_
_entity.id
_entity.type
_entity.pdbx_description
1 polymer ?
#
loop_
_entity_poly.entity_id
_entity_poly.type
_entity_poly.pdbx_seq_one_letter_code
_entity_poly.pdbx_strand_id
1 'polypeptide(L)'
;MLDDYNQHVTLRANEGIPAKPLTAEQTQAVVNALIDNASEHHQAFIDLLTRCVPPGVDPAAKVKADFLFKVARGEHSISGLSPEEATTLLGTMQGGYNVRPLIELLDHPVLAPLAAMQLSATLLIFEKFSLVESKAKSGNAWAQRVLESWARAEWFTRRPAVPEKITLKVFKVSGETNTDDLSPAPVAWSRPDIPLHALSMLSNAREG
;
A
#
# COMPACT_ATOMS: atom_id res chain seq x y z
N MET A 1 -1.87 -0.52 22.47
CA MET A 1 -1.85 -0.35 21.00
C MET A 1 -3.01 -1.06 20.33
N LEU A 2 -3.09 -2.40 20.35
CA LEU A 2 -4.17 -3.11 19.65
C LEU A 2 -5.55 -2.75 20.21
N ASP A 3 -5.69 -2.70 21.52
CA ASP A 3 -6.94 -2.26 22.18
C ASP A 3 -7.30 -0.81 21.81
N ASP A 4 -6.32 0.10 21.86
CA ASP A 4 -6.53 1.50 21.48
C ASP A 4 -6.95 1.63 20.00
N TYR A 5 -6.34 0.82 19.12
CA TYR A 5 -6.69 0.80 17.70
C TYR A 5 -8.08 0.19 17.48
N ASN A 6 -8.45 -0.87 18.18
CA ASN A 6 -9.78 -1.48 18.12
C ASN A 6 -10.86 -0.53 18.66
N GLN A 7 -10.54 0.25 19.69
CA GLN A 7 -11.41 1.32 20.16
C GLN A 7 -11.59 2.40 19.09
N HIS A 8 -10.51 2.82 18.43
CA HIS A 8 -10.57 3.76 17.30
C HIS A 8 -11.43 3.23 16.14
N VAL A 9 -11.27 1.96 15.78
CA VAL A 9 -12.11 1.28 14.78
C VAL A 9 -13.58 1.35 15.17
N THR A 10 -13.91 1.05 16.43
CA THR A 10 -15.30 1.07 16.92
C THR A 10 -15.89 2.48 16.90
N LEU A 11 -15.15 3.49 17.37
CA LEU A 11 -15.59 4.88 17.37
C LEU A 11 -15.87 5.38 15.95
N ARG A 12 -15.00 5.06 14.99
CA ARG A 12 -15.17 5.42 13.57
C ARG A 12 -16.32 4.69 12.90
N ALA A 13 -16.52 3.41 13.25
CA ALA A 13 -17.66 2.65 12.75
C ALA A 13 -19.01 3.25 13.18
N ASN A 14 -19.10 3.85 14.38
CA ASN A 14 -20.29 4.56 14.83
C ASN A 14 -20.61 5.82 13.99
N GLU A 15 -19.59 6.39 13.32
CA GLU A 15 -19.73 7.49 12.36
C GLU A 15 -19.91 6.98 10.91
N GLY A 16 -19.95 5.67 10.69
CA GLY A 16 -20.08 5.06 9.35
C GLY A 16 -18.82 5.13 8.49
N ILE A 17 -17.65 5.36 9.09
CA ILE A 17 -16.37 5.52 8.38
C ILE A 17 -15.31 4.50 8.86
N PRO A 18 -14.32 4.14 8.02
CA PRO A 18 -13.21 3.29 8.44
C PRO A 18 -12.23 4.00 9.39
N ALA A 19 -11.46 3.21 10.14
CA ALA A 19 -10.36 3.68 10.98
C ALA A 19 -9.31 4.44 10.16
N LYS A 20 -8.54 5.30 10.85
CA LYS A 20 -7.37 5.94 10.25
C LYS A 20 -6.29 4.90 9.93
N PRO A 21 -5.45 5.15 8.93
CA PRO A 21 -4.19 4.42 8.75
C PRO A 21 -3.31 4.52 10.01
N LEU A 22 -2.44 3.53 10.19
CA LEU A 22 -1.47 3.50 11.28
C LEU A 22 -0.44 4.62 11.14
N THR A 23 -0.07 5.22 12.27
CA THR A 23 1.11 6.08 12.36
C THR A 23 2.40 5.26 12.35
N ALA A 24 3.56 5.92 12.28
CA ALA A 24 4.85 5.26 12.37
C ALA A 24 5.03 4.57 13.73
N GLU A 25 4.62 5.21 14.83
CA GLU A 25 4.71 4.67 16.19
C GLU A 25 3.82 3.44 16.35
N GLN A 26 2.58 3.50 15.81
CA GLN A 26 1.67 2.37 15.79
C GLN A 26 2.22 1.22 14.95
N THR A 27 2.78 1.51 13.78
CA THR A 27 3.41 0.50 12.91
C THR A 27 4.61 -0.14 13.59
N GLN A 28 5.42 0.64 14.32
CA GLN A 28 6.55 0.10 15.10
C GLN A 28 6.07 -0.80 16.24
N ALA A 29 4.99 -0.43 16.93
CA ALA A 29 4.40 -1.26 17.97
C ALA A 29 3.86 -2.60 17.40
N VAL A 30 3.25 -2.58 16.21
CA VAL A 30 2.85 -3.80 15.49
C VAL A 30 4.06 -4.67 15.16
N VAL A 31 5.12 -4.08 14.62
CA VAL A 31 6.37 -4.80 14.30
C VAL A 31 6.98 -5.45 15.54
N ASN A 32 7.08 -4.72 16.65
CA ASN A 32 7.63 -5.27 17.89
C ASN A 32 6.79 -6.45 18.39
N ALA A 33 5.46 -6.33 18.37
CA ALA A 33 4.56 -7.40 18.80
C ALA A 33 4.67 -8.67 17.93
N LEU A 34 4.92 -8.50 16.62
CA LEU A 34 5.19 -9.63 15.71
C LEU A 34 6.52 -10.31 16.03
N ILE A 35 7.58 -9.53 16.28
CA ILE A 35 8.92 -10.05 16.59
C ILE A 35 8.94 -10.79 17.94
N ASP A 36 8.23 -10.26 18.94
CA ASP A 36 8.19 -10.85 20.28
C ASP A 36 7.49 -12.23 20.30
N ASN A 37 6.74 -12.57 19.24
CA ASN A 37 6.13 -13.89 18.95
C ASN A 37 5.24 -14.48 20.06
N ALA A 38 4.94 -13.72 21.12
CA ALA A 38 4.18 -14.17 22.29
C ALA A 38 2.69 -13.81 22.23
N SER A 39 2.24 -13.10 21.19
CA SER A 39 0.86 -12.62 21.10
C SER A 39 -0.07 -13.61 20.42
N GLU A 40 -1.23 -13.88 21.05
CA GLU A 40 -2.36 -14.60 20.47
C GLU A 40 -3.02 -13.87 19.29
N HIS A 41 -2.69 -12.59 19.08
CA HIS A 41 -3.27 -11.74 18.04
C HIS A 41 -2.38 -11.60 16.79
N HIS A 42 -1.46 -12.55 16.57
CA HIS A 42 -0.46 -12.49 15.51
C HIS A 42 -1.05 -12.19 14.11
N GLN A 43 -2.14 -12.87 13.75
CA GLN A 43 -2.82 -12.65 12.47
C GLN A 43 -3.41 -11.24 12.36
N ALA A 44 -3.98 -10.70 13.44
CA ALA A 44 -4.53 -9.35 13.44
C ALA A 44 -3.43 -8.30 13.20
N PHE A 45 -2.23 -8.50 13.76
CA PHE A 45 -1.09 -7.64 13.49
C PHE A 45 -0.60 -7.72 12.04
N ILE A 46 -0.59 -8.91 11.44
CA ILE A 46 -0.27 -9.07 10.01
C ILE A 46 -1.31 -8.37 9.13
N ASP A 47 -2.60 -8.48 9.47
CA ASP A 47 -3.69 -7.83 8.72
C ASP A 47 -3.57 -6.30 8.79
N LEU A 48 -3.26 -5.75 9.97
CA LEU A 48 -2.99 -4.34 10.16
C LEU A 48 -1.79 -3.86 9.32
N LEU A 49 -0.68 -4.59 9.36
CA LEU A 49 0.50 -4.27 8.55
C LEU A 49 0.16 -4.31 7.05
N THR A 50 -0.66 -5.27 6.63
CA THR A 50 -1.04 -5.47 5.23
C THR A 50 -1.93 -4.34 4.71
N ARG A 51 -2.95 -3.92 5.47
CA ARG A 51 -4.05 -3.08 4.97
C ARG A 51 -4.09 -1.67 5.53
N CYS A 52 -3.46 -1.42 6.68
CA CYS A 52 -3.65 -0.17 7.42
C CYS A 52 -2.42 0.73 7.43
N VAL A 53 -1.32 0.38 6.75
CA VAL A 53 -0.13 1.24 6.63
C VAL A 53 -0.17 2.00 5.29
N PRO A 54 -0.02 3.34 5.28
CA PRO A 54 0.07 4.11 4.05
C PRO A 54 1.21 3.62 3.13
N PRO A 55 1.07 3.70 1.80
CA PRO A 55 2.14 3.36 0.86
C PRO A 55 3.16 4.50 0.71
N GLY A 56 4.15 4.31 -0.17
CA GLY A 56 5.01 5.41 -0.61
C GLY A 56 6.15 5.74 0.36
N VAL A 57 6.29 7.04 0.63
CA VAL A 57 7.36 7.62 1.48
C VAL A 57 6.83 8.11 2.83
N ASP A 58 5.65 7.64 3.24
CA ASP A 58 5.14 7.88 4.57
C ASP A 58 6.08 7.28 5.65
N PRO A 59 6.27 7.93 6.81
CA PRO A 59 7.10 7.39 7.89
C PRO A 59 6.71 5.97 8.34
N ALA A 60 5.41 5.63 8.37
CA ALA A 60 4.94 4.29 8.67
C ALA A 60 5.29 3.28 7.56
N ALA A 61 5.25 3.71 6.30
CA ALA A 61 5.70 2.90 5.16
C ALA A 61 7.18 2.54 5.29
N LYS A 62 8.02 3.45 5.80
CA LYS A 62 9.44 3.15 6.06
C LYS A 62 9.61 1.99 7.04
N VAL A 63 8.94 2.08 8.19
CA VAL A 63 8.98 1.04 9.24
C VAL A 63 8.53 -0.30 8.67
N LYS A 64 7.42 -0.32 7.92
CA LYS A 64 6.91 -1.52 7.24
C LYS A 64 7.92 -2.09 6.24
N ALA A 65 8.50 -1.27 5.37
CA ALA A 65 9.44 -1.73 4.35
C ALA A 65 10.69 -2.36 4.98
N ASP A 66 11.26 -1.71 6.00
CA ASP A 66 12.45 -2.20 6.70
C ASP A 66 12.17 -3.53 7.40
N PHE A 67 11.01 -3.67 8.06
CA PHE A 67 10.60 -4.93 8.69
C PHE A 67 10.39 -6.05 7.67
N LEU A 68 9.59 -5.82 6.62
CA LEU A 68 9.30 -6.83 5.60
C LEU A 68 10.57 -7.30 4.89
N PHE A 69 11.53 -6.41 4.64
CA PHE A 69 12.80 -6.79 4.04
C PHE A 69 13.62 -7.72 4.94
N LYS A 70 13.66 -7.45 6.25
CA LYS A 70 14.32 -8.35 7.22
C LYS A 70 13.66 -9.71 7.29
N VAL A 71 12.32 -9.78 7.24
CA VAL A 71 11.59 -11.04 7.16
C VAL A 71 11.91 -11.79 5.86
N ALA A 72 11.91 -11.09 4.72
CA ALA A 72 12.27 -11.67 3.42
C ALA A 72 13.70 -12.24 3.40
N ARG A 73 14.64 -11.64 4.14
CA ARG A 73 16.02 -12.12 4.26
C ARG A 73 16.22 -13.19 5.34
N GLY A 74 15.16 -13.57 6.06
CA GLY A 74 15.24 -14.52 7.17
C GLY A 74 15.94 -13.98 8.42
N GLU A 75 16.10 -12.65 8.55
CA GLU A 75 16.64 -12.01 9.76
C GLU A 75 15.63 -12.04 10.91
N HIS A 76 14.33 -12.08 10.59
CA HIS A 76 13.24 -12.33 11.53
C HIS A 76 12.35 -13.46 11.01
N SER A 77 12.06 -14.43 11.89
CA SER A 77 11.08 -15.50 11.63
C SER A 77 9.76 -15.12 12.32
N ILE A 78 8.70 -14.96 11.54
CA ILE A 78 7.41 -14.46 11.99
C ILE A 78 6.35 -15.52 11.68
N SER A 79 5.62 -15.97 12.71
CA SER A 79 4.58 -16.97 12.53
C SER A 79 3.47 -16.43 11.63
N GLY A 80 3.14 -17.13 10.54
CA GLY A 80 2.09 -16.68 9.61
C GLY A 80 2.50 -15.55 8.65
N LEU A 81 3.80 -15.19 8.59
CA LEU A 81 4.33 -14.29 7.56
C LEU A 81 5.63 -14.87 7.00
N SER A 82 5.55 -15.54 5.85
CA SER A 82 6.68 -16.16 5.17
C SER A 82 7.60 -15.11 4.48
N PRO A 83 8.86 -15.48 4.15
CA PRO A 83 9.73 -14.63 3.33
C PRO A 83 9.12 -14.26 1.96
N GLU A 84 8.38 -15.17 1.32
CA GLU A 84 7.65 -14.95 0.07
C GLU A 84 6.48 -13.97 0.27
N GLU A 85 5.71 -14.13 1.34
CA GLU A 85 4.62 -13.22 1.68
C GLU A 85 5.15 -11.82 1.98
N ALA A 86 6.25 -11.70 2.73
CA ALA A 86 6.91 -10.43 3.00
C ALA A 86 7.42 -9.75 1.72
N THR A 87 8.02 -10.53 0.80
CA THR A 87 8.43 -10.04 -0.52
C THR A 87 7.23 -9.56 -1.35
N THR A 88 6.11 -10.28 -1.30
CA THR A 88 4.87 -9.89 -1.97
C THR A 88 4.31 -8.60 -1.38
N LEU A 89 4.31 -8.47 -0.06
CA LEU A 89 3.86 -7.25 0.63
C LEU A 89 4.74 -6.04 0.31
N LEU A 90 6.06 -6.21 0.15
CA LEU A 90 6.92 -5.13 -0.39
C LEU A 90 6.43 -4.66 -1.76
N GLY A 91 5.96 -5.57 -2.62
CA GLY A 91 5.40 -5.25 -3.94
C GLY A 91 4.11 -4.41 -3.92
N THR A 92 3.36 -4.40 -2.82
CA THR A 92 2.07 -3.67 -2.73
C THR A 92 2.20 -2.24 -2.21
N MET A 93 3.41 -1.82 -1.80
CA MET A 93 3.64 -0.50 -1.18
C MET A 93 3.73 0.66 -2.18
N GLN A 94 3.33 0.42 -3.44
CA GLN A 94 3.28 1.34 -4.60
C GLN A 94 4.63 1.89 -5.09
N GLY A 95 5.56 2.20 -4.19
CA GLY A 95 6.86 2.82 -4.48
C GLY A 95 7.48 3.44 -3.22
N GLY A 96 8.67 4.04 -3.36
CA GLY A 96 9.37 4.64 -2.22
C GLY A 96 10.28 3.66 -1.49
N TYR A 97 10.04 3.43 -0.19
CA TYR A 97 10.95 2.68 0.67
C TYR A 97 11.05 1.18 0.32
N ASN A 98 10.05 0.61 -0.35
CA ASN A 98 10.01 -0.79 -0.77
C ASN A 98 10.90 -1.10 -2.00
N VAL A 99 11.22 -0.10 -2.82
CA VAL A 99 11.84 -0.33 -4.14
C VAL A 99 13.25 -0.89 -3.99
N ARG A 100 14.09 -0.28 -3.14
CA ARG A 100 15.46 -0.74 -2.93
C ARG A 100 15.52 -2.16 -2.35
N PRO A 101 14.75 -2.51 -1.30
CA PRO A 101 14.58 -3.88 -0.85
C PRO A 101 14.28 -4.87 -1.97
N LEU A 102 13.31 -4.58 -2.84
CA LEU A 102 12.96 -5.45 -3.96
C LEU A 102 14.11 -5.60 -4.97
N ILE A 103 14.86 -4.53 -5.25
CA ILE A 103 16.04 -4.58 -6.14
C ILE A 103 17.16 -5.43 -5.52
N GLU A 104 17.37 -5.34 -4.20
CA GLU A 104 18.34 -6.17 -3.49
C GLU A 104 17.93 -7.65 -3.49
N LEU A 105 16.63 -7.95 -3.38
CA LEU A 105 16.12 -9.32 -3.47
C LEU A 105 16.28 -9.97 -4.85
N LEU A 106 16.64 -9.23 -5.91
CA LEU A 106 16.98 -9.81 -7.21
C LEU A 106 18.25 -10.69 -7.17
N ASP A 107 19.07 -10.57 -6.14
CA ASP A 107 20.23 -11.46 -5.93
C ASP A 107 19.90 -12.66 -5.03
N HIS A 108 18.69 -12.71 -4.45
CA HIS A 108 18.32 -13.77 -3.52
C HIS A 108 18.05 -15.09 -4.25
N PRO A 109 18.66 -16.22 -3.85
CA PRO A 109 18.63 -17.47 -4.62
C PRO A 109 17.20 -18.03 -4.83
N VAL A 110 16.30 -17.77 -3.88
CA VAL A 110 14.92 -18.28 -3.92
C VAL A 110 13.90 -17.19 -4.26
N LEU A 111 14.16 -15.94 -3.85
CA LEU A 111 13.15 -14.86 -3.89
C LEU A 111 13.29 -13.95 -5.11
N ALA A 112 14.40 -14.02 -5.83
CA ALA A 112 14.61 -13.20 -7.02
C ALA A 112 13.52 -13.30 -8.10
N PRO A 113 12.94 -14.48 -8.42
CA PRO A 113 11.80 -14.56 -9.33
C PRO A 113 10.59 -13.75 -8.85
N LEU A 114 10.28 -13.83 -7.56
CA LEU A 114 9.16 -13.13 -6.96
C LEU A 114 9.42 -11.62 -6.88
N ALA A 115 10.62 -11.22 -6.46
CA ALA A 115 11.04 -9.82 -6.44
C ALA A 115 10.98 -9.20 -7.85
N ALA A 116 11.41 -9.92 -8.88
CA ALA A 116 11.29 -9.49 -10.28
C ALA A 116 9.83 -9.33 -10.72
N MET A 117 8.93 -10.23 -10.30
CA MET A 117 7.50 -10.10 -10.55
C MET A 117 6.90 -8.85 -9.88
N GLN A 118 7.30 -8.55 -8.64
CA GLN A 118 6.85 -7.34 -7.94
C GLN A 118 7.44 -6.05 -8.55
N LEU A 119 8.71 -6.04 -8.94
CA LEU A 119 9.32 -4.88 -9.62
C LEU A 119 8.71 -4.63 -11.00
N SER A 120 8.40 -5.69 -11.74
CA SER A 120 7.70 -5.61 -13.04
C SER A 120 6.37 -4.86 -12.96
N ALA A 121 5.71 -4.92 -11.79
CA ALA A 121 4.47 -4.21 -11.49
C ALA A 121 4.67 -2.75 -11.03
N THR A 122 5.88 -2.38 -10.63
CA THR A 122 6.15 -1.14 -9.92
C THR A 122 6.39 0.00 -10.91
N LEU A 123 5.54 1.03 -10.87
CA LEU A 123 5.63 2.19 -11.77
C LEU A 123 6.53 3.30 -11.21
N LEU A 124 6.54 3.47 -9.89
CA LEU A 124 7.25 4.53 -9.19
C LEU A 124 8.74 4.17 -8.99
N ILE A 125 9.41 3.79 -10.09
CA ILE A 125 10.81 3.34 -10.10
C ILE A 125 11.81 4.51 -10.14
N PHE A 126 11.46 5.60 -10.85
CA PHE A 126 12.24 6.83 -10.97
C PHE A 126 13.76 6.58 -11.17
N GLU A 127 14.62 7.23 -10.37
CA GLU A 127 16.08 7.12 -10.47
C GLU A 127 16.61 5.71 -10.17
N LYS A 128 15.86 4.90 -9.42
CA LYS A 128 16.23 3.52 -9.07
C LYS A 128 16.17 2.57 -10.26
N PHE A 129 15.62 3.00 -11.40
CA PHE A 129 15.73 2.29 -12.68
C PHE A 129 17.20 1.95 -12.99
N SER A 130 18.10 2.90 -12.77
CA SER A 130 19.54 2.73 -13.02
C SER A 130 20.17 1.57 -12.23
N LEU A 131 19.63 1.24 -11.06
CA LEU A 131 20.10 0.11 -10.24
C LEU A 131 19.71 -1.24 -10.86
N VAL A 132 18.47 -1.34 -11.37
CA VAL A 132 18.00 -2.51 -12.11
C VAL A 132 18.77 -2.66 -13.42
N GLU A 133 18.96 -1.56 -14.14
CA GLU A 133 19.74 -1.53 -15.38
C GLU A 133 21.18 -2.00 -15.17
N SER A 134 21.85 -1.49 -14.13
CA SER A 134 23.21 -1.87 -13.79
C SER A 134 23.31 -3.36 -13.44
N LYS A 135 22.37 -3.88 -12.64
CA LYS A 135 22.31 -5.32 -12.32
C LYS A 135 22.11 -6.19 -13.56
N ALA A 136 21.23 -5.77 -14.47
CA ALA A 136 20.98 -6.48 -15.72
C ALA A 136 22.23 -6.53 -16.61
N LYS A 137 22.96 -5.40 -16.72
CA LYS A 137 24.24 -5.30 -17.44
C LYS A 137 25.33 -6.18 -16.82
N SER A 138 25.31 -6.36 -15.50
CA SER A 138 26.19 -7.27 -14.77
C SER A 138 25.78 -8.76 -14.86
N GLY A 139 24.76 -9.11 -15.65
CA GLY A 139 24.38 -10.50 -15.90
C GLY A 139 23.30 -11.07 -14.98
N ASN A 140 22.66 -10.26 -14.12
CA ASN A 140 21.53 -10.75 -13.32
C ASN A 140 20.31 -10.98 -14.22
N ALA A 141 19.96 -12.26 -14.44
CA ALA A 141 18.87 -12.68 -15.30
C ALA A 141 17.49 -12.15 -14.85
N TRP A 142 17.28 -11.99 -13.55
CA TRP A 142 16.03 -11.47 -13.00
C TRP A 142 15.89 -9.96 -13.24
N ALA A 143 16.98 -9.20 -13.12
CA ALA A 143 17.00 -7.80 -13.50
C ALA A 143 16.74 -7.61 -15.00
N GLN A 144 17.32 -8.47 -15.86
CA GLN A 144 17.02 -8.47 -17.30
C GLN A 144 15.54 -8.74 -17.58
N ARG A 145 14.93 -9.71 -16.87
CA ARG A 145 13.50 -10.00 -16.97
C ARG A 145 12.63 -8.81 -16.57
N VAL A 146 13.00 -8.07 -15.52
CA VAL A 146 12.31 -6.83 -15.12
C VAL A 146 12.33 -5.79 -16.25
N LEU A 147 13.51 -5.53 -16.84
CA LEU A 147 13.63 -4.58 -17.95
C LEU A 147 12.81 -5.01 -19.17
N GLU A 148 12.82 -6.30 -19.50
CA GLU A 148 12.03 -6.85 -20.60
C GLU A 148 10.52 -6.66 -20.36
N SER A 149 10.06 -6.96 -19.15
CA SER A 149 8.66 -6.77 -18.74
C SER A 149 8.22 -5.31 -18.85
N TRP A 150 9.05 -4.37 -18.41
CA TRP A 150 8.78 -2.94 -18.57
C TRP A 150 8.76 -2.53 -20.05
N ALA A 151 9.71 -3.00 -20.85
CA ALA A 151 9.78 -2.71 -22.29
C ALA A 151 8.56 -3.26 -23.06
N ARG A 152 8.03 -4.41 -22.63
CA ARG A 152 6.79 -5.01 -23.16
C ARG A 152 5.52 -4.40 -22.57
N ALA A 153 5.65 -3.40 -21.71
CA ALA A 153 4.55 -2.76 -20.99
C ALA A 153 3.64 -3.76 -20.26
N GLU A 154 4.19 -4.84 -19.69
CA GLU A 154 3.41 -5.87 -18.97
C GLU A 154 2.64 -5.26 -17.78
N TRP A 155 3.16 -4.20 -17.16
CA TRP A 155 2.46 -3.43 -16.12
C TRP A 155 1.12 -2.83 -16.58
N PHE A 156 1.00 -2.53 -17.88
CA PHE A 156 -0.19 -1.99 -18.52
C PHE A 156 -1.06 -3.11 -19.11
N THR A 157 -0.47 -3.98 -19.93
CA THR A 157 -1.21 -4.99 -20.71
C THR A 157 -1.84 -6.09 -19.87
N ARG A 158 -1.34 -6.34 -18.65
CA ARG A 158 -1.97 -7.28 -17.71
C ARG A 158 -3.23 -6.74 -17.05
N ARG A 159 -3.48 -5.43 -17.10
CA ARG A 159 -4.66 -4.81 -16.48
C ARG A 159 -5.87 -5.04 -17.39
N PRO A 160 -7.08 -5.25 -16.83
CA PRO A 160 -8.28 -5.33 -17.63
C PRO A 160 -8.44 -4.08 -18.50
N ALA A 161 -8.74 -4.28 -19.79
CA ALA A 161 -9.09 -3.19 -20.70
C ALA A 161 -10.41 -2.52 -20.24
N VAL A 162 -10.60 -1.26 -20.63
CA VAL A 162 -11.89 -0.59 -20.43
C VAL A 162 -12.97 -1.37 -21.20
N PRO A 163 -14.07 -1.78 -20.56
CA PRO A 163 -15.12 -2.54 -21.24
C PRO A 163 -15.81 -1.66 -22.28
N GLU A 164 -16.21 -2.26 -23.41
CA GLU A 164 -16.92 -1.57 -24.50
C GLU A 164 -18.27 -0.99 -24.07
N LYS A 165 -18.88 -1.57 -23.02
CA LYS A 165 -20.14 -1.13 -22.43
C LYS A 165 -20.05 -1.11 -20.91
N ILE A 166 -20.40 0.03 -20.32
CA ILE A 166 -20.54 0.19 -18.86
C ILE A 166 -22.02 0.49 -18.57
N THR A 167 -22.64 -0.29 -17.69
CA THR A 167 -24.02 -0.05 -17.21
C THR A 167 -23.97 0.60 -15.83
N LEU A 168 -24.55 1.79 -15.69
CA LEU A 168 -24.50 2.60 -14.46
C LEU A 168 -25.91 3.01 -14.02
N LYS A 169 -26.05 3.38 -12.74
CA LYS A 169 -27.23 4.09 -12.22
C LYS A 169 -26.92 5.59 -12.16
N VAL A 170 -27.84 6.42 -12.63
CA VAL A 170 -27.67 7.87 -12.63
C VAL A 170 -27.95 8.42 -11.23
N PHE A 171 -26.96 9.06 -10.62
CA PHE A 171 -27.12 9.98 -9.49
C PHE A 171 -27.08 11.41 -10.04
N LYS A 172 -28.25 12.01 -10.27
CA LYS A 172 -28.36 13.33 -10.92
C LYS A 172 -28.43 14.42 -9.85
N VAL A 173 -27.51 15.38 -9.92
CA VAL A 173 -27.61 16.66 -9.21
C VAL A 173 -28.07 17.71 -10.22
N SER A 174 -29.17 18.41 -9.92
CA SER A 174 -29.71 19.45 -10.77
C SER A 174 -28.94 20.78 -10.62
N GLY A 175 -28.92 21.59 -11.68
CA GLY A 175 -28.22 22.86 -11.71
C GLY A 175 -26.68 22.73 -11.77
N GLU A 176 -25.99 23.76 -11.30
CA GLU A 176 -24.52 23.79 -11.22
C GLU A 176 -24.02 23.12 -9.95
N THR A 177 -23.10 22.17 -10.05
CA THR A 177 -22.36 21.65 -8.89
C THR A 177 -21.02 22.39 -8.77
N ASN A 178 -20.88 23.22 -7.74
CA ASN A 178 -19.63 23.86 -7.37
C ASN A 178 -18.77 22.88 -6.55
N THR A 179 -17.44 23.04 -6.58
CA THR A 179 -16.55 22.24 -5.72
C THR A 179 -16.81 22.45 -4.23
N ASP A 180 -17.31 23.61 -3.82
CA ASP A 180 -17.68 23.86 -2.41
C ASP A 180 -18.91 23.03 -1.99
N ASP A 181 -19.78 22.64 -2.93
CA ASP A 181 -20.86 21.68 -2.64
C ASP A 181 -20.32 20.28 -2.32
N LEU A 182 -19.17 19.91 -2.91
CA LEU A 182 -18.56 18.59 -2.77
C LEU A 182 -17.50 18.52 -1.65
N SER A 183 -16.82 19.64 -1.39
CA SER A 183 -15.75 19.78 -0.40
C SER A 183 -15.84 21.17 0.25
N PRO A 184 -16.79 21.39 1.18
CA PRO A 184 -17.08 22.72 1.72
C PRO A 184 -15.88 23.34 2.47
N ALA A 185 -15.66 24.63 2.27
CA ALA A 185 -14.57 25.38 2.91
C ALA A 185 -14.53 25.28 4.45
N PRO A 186 -15.67 25.33 5.19
CA PRO A 186 -15.65 25.24 6.66
C PRO A 186 -15.07 23.93 7.22
N VAL A 187 -15.07 22.86 6.42
CA VAL A 187 -14.53 21.54 6.79
C VAL A 187 -13.23 21.22 6.06
N ALA A 188 -12.52 22.24 5.55
CA ALA A 188 -11.24 22.04 4.87
C ALA A 188 -10.17 21.36 5.75
N TRP A 189 -10.29 21.48 7.08
CA TRP A 189 -9.40 20.84 8.04
C TRP A 189 -9.47 19.30 8.00
N SER A 190 -10.58 18.71 7.54
CA SER A 190 -10.75 17.27 7.46
C SER A 190 -10.28 16.66 6.13
N ARG A 191 -9.90 17.47 5.13
CA ARG A 191 -9.49 17.01 3.79
C ARG A 191 -8.43 15.89 3.76
N PRO A 192 -7.42 15.86 4.65
CA PRO A 192 -6.45 14.76 4.68
C PRO A 192 -7.06 13.40 5.09
N ASP A 193 -8.23 13.42 5.75
CA ASP A 193 -8.98 12.25 6.18
C ASP A 193 -10.15 12.02 5.23
N ILE A 194 -9.86 11.36 4.10
CA ILE A 194 -10.80 11.18 2.97
C ILE A 194 -12.19 10.67 3.44
N PRO A 195 -12.29 9.60 4.26
CA PRO A 195 -13.61 9.10 4.67
C PRO A 195 -14.38 10.07 5.56
N LEU A 196 -13.70 10.77 6.48
CA LEU A 196 -14.33 11.78 7.32
C LEU A 196 -14.80 12.98 6.49
N HIS A 197 -13.98 13.46 5.57
CA HIS A 197 -14.32 14.60 4.71
C HIS A 197 -15.49 14.28 3.78
N ALA A 198 -15.57 13.03 3.29
CA ALA A 198 -16.64 12.57 2.39
C ALA A 198 -18.04 12.69 3.02
N LEU A 199 -18.16 12.65 4.36
CA LEU A 199 -19.45 12.89 5.06
C LEU A 199 -20.01 14.30 4.82
N SER A 200 -19.19 15.23 4.36
CA SER A 200 -19.58 16.63 4.12
C SER A 200 -20.03 16.90 2.68
N MET A 201 -19.87 15.94 1.77
CA MET A 201 -20.26 16.06 0.35
C MET A 201 -21.78 16.25 0.25
N LEU A 202 -22.22 17.33 -0.39
CA LEU A 202 -23.63 17.71 -0.54
C LEU A 202 -24.37 17.80 0.81
N SER A 203 -23.69 18.26 1.87
CA SER A 203 -24.27 18.39 3.21
C SER A 203 -25.30 19.52 3.34
N ASN A 204 -25.22 20.53 2.46
CA ASN A 204 -26.25 21.57 2.34
C ASN A 204 -27.33 21.11 1.37
N ALA A 205 -28.60 21.23 1.78
CA ALA A 205 -29.74 20.82 0.96
C ALA A 205 -29.79 21.57 -0.37
N ARG A 206 -30.16 20.85 -1.43
CA ARG A 206 -30.32 21.35 -2.80
C ARG A 206 -31.62 20.83 -3.41
N GLU A 207 -32.09 21.48 -4.46
CA GLU A 207 -33.28 21.04 -5.19
C GLU A 207 -33.02 19.74 -5.98
N GLY A 208 -33.90 18.75 -5.78
CA GLY A 208 -33.80 17.41 -6.35
C GLY A 208 -33.57 16.34 -5.31
#